data_AF-A0A7S0KB38-F1
#
_entry.id   AF-A0A7S0KB38-F1
#
_cell.length_a   1.000
_cell.length_b   1.000
_cell.length_c   1.000
_cell.angle_alpha   90.00
_cell.angle_beta   90.00
_cell.angle_gamma   90.00
#
_symmetry.space_group_name_H-M   'P 1'
#
loop_
_entity.id
_entity.type
_entity.pdbx_description
1 polymer ?
#
loop_
_entity_poly.entity_id
_entity_poly.type
_entity_poly.pdbx_seq_one_letter_code
_entity_poly.pdbx_strand_id
1 'polypeptide(L)'
;VRLTGKGVAVDCFVTGVVLAVKGRVVANGEFEVDEICYPAPAPQATRPLATEAPSSAGRHVLLCSGLRVGDDATSSALNLELMCDYVTGNLGGANEQGVAASVARAVICGGALPAADVPA
;
A
#
# COMPACT_ATOMS: atom_id res chain seq x y z
N VAL A 1 12.43 3.63 30.68
CA VAL A 1 13.75 4.08 30.19
C VAL A 1 13.51 4.97 28.98
N ARG A 2 14.09 6.18 28.94
CA ARG A 2 14.00 7.08 27.78
C ARG A 2 15.17 6.82 26.85
N LEU A 3 14.90 6.74 25.55
CA LEU A 3 15.93 6.49 24.52
C LEU A 3 16.46 7.82 23.98
N THR A 4 17.76 7.93 23.82
CA THR A 4 18.47 9.10 23.28
C THR A 4 19.60 8.67 22.33
N GLY A 5 20.32 9.63 21.76
CA GLY A 5 21.44 9.36 20.85
C GLY A 5 21.05 9.28 19.38
N LYS A 6 22.06 9.16 18.51
CA LYS A 6 21.88 9.19 17.05
C LYS A 6 21.37 7.87 16.47
N GLY A 7 21.44 6.77 17.22
CA GLY A 7 20.93 5.47 16.78
C GLY A 7 19.40 5.39 16.71
N VAL A 8 18.67 6.37 17.24
CA VAL A 8 17.20 6.46 17.16
C VAL A 8 16.80 7.81 16.57
N ALA A 9 16.48 7.82 15.28
CA ALA A 9 15.93 8.98 14.57
C ALA A 9 14.42 9.07 14.84
N VAL A 10 13.98 10.08 15.61
CA VAL A 10 12.60 10.20 16.11
C VAL A 10 11.56 10.28 14.99
N ASP A 11 11.93 10.86 13.86
CA ASP A 11 11.13 10.97 12.64
C ASP A 11 10.96 9.64 11.88
N CYS A 12 11.74 8.61 12.22
CA CYS A 12 11.64 7.27 11.62
C CYS A 12 10.75 6.31 12.43
N PHE A 13 10.24 6.70 13.60
CA PHE A 13 9.46 5.81 14.46
C PHE A 13 8.07 6.34 14.76
N VAL A 14 7.14 5.41 14.93
CA VAL A 14 5.80 5.66 15.45
C VAL A 14 5.56 4.78 16.68
N THR A 15 4.62 5.18 17.53
CA THR A 15 4.21 4.38 18.67
C THR A 15 3.68 3.02 18.22
N GLY A 16 4.10 1.94 18.88
CA GLY A 16 3.69 0.57 18.57
C GLY A 16 4.72 -0.26 17.80
N VAL A 17 5.82 0.36 17.35
CA VAL A 17 6.93 -0.39 16.73
C VAL A 17 7.65 -1.24 17.79
N VAL A 18 7.83 -2.52 17.49
CA VAL A 18 8.60 -3.46 18.30
C VAL A 18 9.93 -3.76 17.60
N LEU A 19 11.04 -3.49 18.27
CA LEU A 19 12.40 -3.69 17.76
C LEU A 19 13.38 -3.93 18.91
N ALA A 20 14.58 -4.38 18.59
CA ALA A 20 15.69 -4.46 19.56
C ALA A 20 16.60 -3.23 19.44
N VAL A 21 17.09 -2.73 20.57
CA VAL A 21 18.10 -1.66 20.63
C VAL A 21 19.36 -2.15 21.34
N LYS A 22 20.52 -1.68 20.90
CA LYS A 22 21.82 -1.89 21.54
C LYS A 22 22.43 -0.53 21.85
N GLY A 23 22.98 -0.40 23.04
CA GLY A 23 23.51 0.87 23.54
C GLY A 23 23.91 0.78 25.00
N ARG A 24 23.92 1.92 25.68
CA ARG A 24 24.40 2.05 27.07
C ARG A 24 23.50 2.96 27.89
N VAL A 25 23.45 2.70 29.19
CA VAL A 25 22.84 3.62 30.16
C VAL A 25 23.82 4.75 30.45
N VAL A 26 23.37 5.99 30.32
CA VAL A 26 24.14 7.20 30.65
C VAL A 26 23.85 7.67 32.08
N ALA A 27 24.68 8.56 32.62
CA ALA A 27 24.65 8.95 34.03
C ALA A 27 23.31 9.54 34.53
N ASN A 28 22.48 10.07 33.62
CA ASN A 28 21.14 10.59 33.93
C ASN A 28 20.04 9.50 33.96
N GLY A 29 20.39 8.23 33.74
CA GLY A 29 19.46 7.10 33.69
C GLY A 29 18.74 6.89 32.35
N GLU A 30 19.05 7.69 31.33
CA GLU A 30 18.60 7.47 29.96
C GLU A 30 19.45 6.40 29.27
N PHE A 31 18.94 5.86 28.14
CA PHE A 31 19.64 4.85 27.35
C PHE A 31 20.01 5.45 25.99
N GLU A 32 21.30 5.65 25.79
CA GLU A 32 21.86 6.14 24.53
C GLU A 32 22.00 4.97 23.55
N VAL A 33 21.31 5.05 22.42
CA VAL A 33 21.24 3.97 21.43
C VAL A 33 22.34 4.14 20.39
N ASP A 34 23.11 3.07 20.20
CA ASP A 34 24.16 2.96 19.18
C ASP A 34 23.62 2.26 17.92
N GLU A 35 22.82 1.19 18.08
CA GLU A 35 22.31 0.36 16.97
C GLU A 35 20.86 -0.09 17.21
N ILE A 36 20.11 -0.31 16.13
CA ILE A 36 18.75 -0.85 16.11
C ILE A 36 18.69 -2.12 15.26
N CYS A 37 17.80 -3.04 15.62
CA CYS A 37 17.55 -4.26 14.86
C CYS A 37 16.04 -4.52 14.75
N TYR A 38 15.55 -4.58 13.51
CA TYR A 38 14.14 -4.87 13.21
C TYR A 38 13.87 -6.38 13.22
N PRO A 39 12.61 -6.81 13.44
CA PRO A 39 12.21 -8.17 13.18
C PRO A 39 12.56 -8.57 11.75
N ALA A 40 13.13 -9.76 11.58
CA ALA A 40 13.34 -10.33 10.26
C ALA A 40 11.97 -10.60 9.59
N PRO A 41 11.86 -10.49 8.25
CA PRO A 41 10.68 -10.94 7.53
C PRO A 41 10.33 -12.39 7.89
N ALA A 42 9.05 -12.68 8.04
CA ALA A 42 8.58 -14.05 8.24
C ALA A 42 8.91 -14.93 7.03
N PRO A 43 9.05 -16.26 7.19
CA PRO A 43 9.26 -17.18 6.07
C PRO A 43 8.20 -16.99 4.98
N GLN A 44 8.64 -16.76 3.74
CA GLN A 44 7.76 -16.55 2.60
C GLN A 44 7.58 -17.86 1.82
N ALA A 45 6.34 -18.23 1.52
CA ALA A 45 6.05 -19.35 0.63
C ALA A 45 6.54 -19.06 -0.80
N THR A 46 7.11 -20.08 -1.45
CA THR A 46 7.57 -19.95 -2.83
C THR A 46 6.40 -19.67 -3.76
N ARG A 47 6.55 -18.68 -4.64
CA ARG A 47 5.56 -18.39 -5.68
C ARG A 47 5.41 -19.63 -6.59
N PRO A 48 4.19 -20.14 -6.83
CA PRO A 48 3.98 -21.24 -7.76
C PRO A 48 4.55 -20.88 -9.13
N LEU A 49 5.32 -21.81 -9.71
CA LEU A 49 5.72 -21.71 -11.12
C LEU A 49 4.45 -21.75 -11.99
N ALA A 50 4.39 -20.87 -12.99
CA ALA A 50 3.29 -20.90 -13.94
C ALA A 50 3.28 -22.25 -14.64
N THR A 51 2.18 -23.00 -14.50
CA THR A 51 1.97 -24.31 -15.14
C THR A 51 1.57 -24.19 -16.61
N GLU A 52 1.19 -22.99 -17.05
CA GLU A 52 0.82 -22.68 -18.43
C GLU A 52 1.95 -21.91 -19.11
N ALA A 53 2.17 -22.17 -20.40
CA ALA A 53 3.02 -21.32 -21.23
C ALA A 53 2.55 -19.86 -21.08
N PRO A 54 3.45 -18.89 -20.92
CA PRO A 54 3.03 -17.49 -20.79
C PRO A 54 2.17 -17.14 -21.99
N SER A 55 0.89 -16.84 -21.77
CA SER A 55 0.11 -16.12 -22.76
C SER A 55 0.91 -14.86 -23.11
N SER A 56 1.01 -14.53 -24.40
CA SER A 56 1.82 -13.40 -24.87
C SER A 56 1.46 -12.06 -24.20
N ALA A 57 0.25 -11.96 -23.63
CA ALA A 57 -0.13 -10.95 -22.65
C ALA A 57 -0.15 -11.58 -21.24
N GLY A 58 0.66 -11.06 -20.31
CA GLY A 58 0.59 -11.44 -18.90
C GLY A 58 -0.77 -11.06 -18.28
N ARG A 59 -1.15 -11.70 -17.17
CA ARG A 59 -2.37 -11.31 -16.43
C ARG A 59 -2.06 -10.14 -15.49
N HIS A 60 -2.89 -9.11 -15.52
CA HIS A 60 -2.78 -7.93 -14.68
C HIS A 60 -3.84 -7.91 -13.56
N VAL A 61 -3.58 -7.16 -12.50
CA VAL A 61 -4.54 -6.85 -11.43
C VAL A 61 -4.61 -5.34 -11.30
N LEU A 62 -5.80 -4.76 -11.40
CA LEU A 62 -6.04 -3.35 -11.13
C LEU A 62 -6.11 -3.13 -9.62
N LEU A 63 -5.30 -2.19 -9.12
CA LEU A 63 -5.37 -1.72 -7.73
C LEU A 63 -5.85 -0.27 -7.74
N CYS A 64 -6.94 0.03 -7.04
CA CYS A 64 -7.44 1.40 -6.88
C CYS A 64 -7.86 1.66 -5.43
N SER A 65 -7.96 2.91 -5.02
CA SER A 65 -8.40 3.32 -3.69
C SER A 65 -8.91 4.76 -3.73
N GLY A 66 -9.61 5.19 -2.67
CA GLY A 66 -10.01 6.59 -2.54
C GLY A 66 -11.00 7.05 -3.62
N LEU A 67 -11.87 6.15 -4.11
CA LEU A 67 -12.89 6.48 -5.11
C LEU A 67 -13.90 7.50 -4.59
N ARG A 68 -14.17 7.49 -3.27
CA ARG A 68 -15.05 8.42 -2.54
C ARG A 68 -16.34 8.74 -3.29
N VAL A 69 -17.01 7.71 -3.80
CA VAL A 69 -18.22 7.85 -4.62
C VAL A 69 -19.28 8.64 -3.85
N GLY A 70 -19.81 9.69 -4.49
CA GLY A 70 -20.80 10.60 -3.90
C GLY A 70 -20.21 11.80 -3.13
N ASP A 71 -18.89 11.96 -3.09
CA ASP A 71 -18.23 13.15 -2.54
C ASP A 71 -17.85 14.12 -3.67
N ASP A 72 -18.70 15.11 -3.94
CA ASP A 72 -18.50 16.09 -5.03
C ASP A 72 -17.25 16.99 -4.82
N ALA A 73 -16.72 17.08 -3.60
CA ALA A 73 -15.56 17.92 -3.31
C ALA A 73 -14.23 17.23 -3.65
N THR A 74 -14.18 15.89 -3.54
CA THR A 74 -12.92 15.14 -3.65
C THR A 74 -12.98 13.97 -4.62
N SER A 75 -14.14 13.66 -5.18
CA SER A 75 -14.34 12.65 -6.22
C SER A 75 -14.77 13.29 -7.53
N SER A 76 -14.41 12.64 -8.64
CA SER A 76 -14.82 13.05 -9.99
C SER A 76 -15.61 11.91 -10.63
N ALA A 77 -16.91 12.15 -10.86
CA ALA A 77 -17.78 11.18 -11.53
C ALA A 77 -17.25 10.81 -12.92
N LEU A 78 -16.72 11.80 -13.67
CA LEU A 78 -16.12 11.57 -14.99
C LEU A 78 -14.90 10.64 -14.91
N ASN A 79 -14.01 10.84 -13.93
CA ASN A 79 -12.83 9.98 -13.80
C ASN A 79 -13.21 8.54 -13.44
N LEU A 80 -14.25 8.36 -12.62
CA LEU A 80 -14.78 7.04 -12.28
C LEU A 80 -15.40 6.35 -13.49
N GLU A 81 -16.16 7.08 -14.31
CA GLU A 81 -16.73 6.57 -15.56
C GLU A 81 -15.64 6.18 -16.55
N LEU A 82 -14.63 7.04 -16.78
CA LEU A 82 -13.50 6.73 -17.65
C LEU A 82 -12.69 5.52 -17.15
N MET A 83 -12.54 5.35 -15.83
CA MET A 83 -11.91 4.17 -15.25
C MET A 83 -12.73 2.92 -15.54
N CYS A 84 -14.05 2.97 -15.32
CA CYS A 84 -14.95 1.86 -15.64
C CYS A 84 -14.86 1.51 -17.13
N ASP A 85 -14.98 2.50 -18.01
CA ASP A 85 -14.92 2.30 -19.46
C ASP A 85 -13.58 1.74 -19.94
N TYR A 86 -12.46 2.17 -19.34
CA TYR A 86 -11.16 1.60 -19.64
C TYR A 86 -11.11 0.11 -19.26
N VAL A 87 -11.52 -0.23 -18.03
CA VAL A 87 -11.41 -1.59 -17.50
C VAL A 87 -12.38 -2.55 -18.20
N THR A 88 -13.54 -2.07 -18.66
CA THR A 88 -14.48 -2.85 -19.45
C THR A 88 -14.11 -2.93 -20.94
N GLY A 89 -13.07 -2.20 -21.38
CA GLY A 89 -12.62 -2.17 -22.77
C GLY A 89 -13.46 -1.28 -23.71
N ASN A 90 -14.27 -0.38 -23.16
CA ASN A 90 -15.05 0.60 -23.91
C ASN A 90 -14.25 1.86 -24.29
N LEU A 91 -13.05 2.03 -23.73
CA LEU A 91 -12.20 3.21 -23.95
C LEU A 91 -10.87 2.84 -24.64
N GLY A 92 -10.44 3.69 -25.59
CA GLY A 92 -9.17 3.53 -26.30
C GLY A 92 -9.27 2.72 -27.60
N GLY A 93 -8.12 2.44 -28.23
CA GLY A 93 -8.01 1.63 -29.44
C GLY A 93 -7.76 0.15 -29.15
N ALA A 94 -7.57 -0.65 -30.20
CA ALA A 94 -7.38 -2.10 -30.09
C ALA A 94 -6.20 -2.49 -29.17
N ASN A 95 -5.16 -1.66 -29.11
CA ASN A 95 -4.01 -1.90 -28.24
C ASN A 95 -4.38 -1.70 -26.77
N GLU A 96 -5.01 -0.58 -26.42
CA GLU A 96 -5.45 -0.27 -25.05
C GLU A 96 -6.50 -1.28 -24.57
N GLN A 97 -7.44 -1.65 -25.43
CA GLN A 97 -8.44 -2.68 -25.16
C GLN A 97 -7.79 -4.05 -24.93
N GLY A 98 -6.72 -4.38 -25.66
CA GLY A 98 -5.93 -5.59 -25.42
C GLY A 98 -5.29 -5.61 -24.02
N VAL A 99 -4.80 -4.45 -23.54
CA VAL A 99 -4.31 -4.32 -22.16
C VAL A 99 -5.45 -4.43 -21.15
N ALA A 100 -6.58 -3.77 -21.37
CA ALA A 100 -7.75 -3.87 -20.49
C ALA A 100 -8.24 -5.32 -20.36
N ALA A 101 -8.30 -6.05 -21.48
CA ALA A 101 -8.68 -7.47 -21.52
C ALA A 101 -7.74 -8.38 -20.70
N SER A 102 -6.50 -7.95 -20.44
CA SER A 102 -5.54 -8.70 -19.63
C SER A 102 -5.71 -8.49 -18.12
N VAL A 103 -6.54 -7.52 -17.70
CA VAL A 103 -6.88 -7.27 -16.29
C VAL A 103 -7.81 -8.38 -15.79
N ALA A 104 -7.27 -9.27 -14.97
CA ALA A 104 -8.00 -10.44 -14.48
C ALA A 104 -8.84 -10.14 -13.22
N ARG A 105 -8.45 -9.13 -12.42
CA ARG A 105 -9.14 -8.72 -11.20
C ARG A 105 -8.94 -7.24 -10.92
N ALA A 106 -9.92 -6.62 -10.26
CA ALA A 106 -9.79 -5.32 -9.63
C ALA A 106 -9.86 -5.46 -8.10
N VAL A 107 -9.03 -4.70 -7.38
CA VAL A 107 -9.00 -4.66 -5.92
C VAL A 107 -9.11 -3.21 -5.48
N ILE A 108 -10.13 -2.92 -4.66
CA ILE A 108 -10.36 -1.60 -4.08
C ILE A 108 -9.76 -1.56 -2.67
N CYS A 109 -8.63 -0.88 -2.51
CA CYS A 109 -7.84 -0.77 -1.29
C CYS A 109 -8.35 0.35 -0.36
N GLY A 110 -9.67 0.36 -0.08
CA GLY A 110 -10.30 1.32 0.84
C GLY A 110 -10.69 2.67 0.21
N GLY A 111 -11.45 3.48 0.98
CA GLY A 111 -11.91 4.80 0.55
C GLY A 111 -12.92 4.78 -0.61
N ALA A 112 -13.70 3.69 -0.76
CA ALA A 112 -14.70 3.57 -1.82
C ALA A 112 -15.82 4.61 -1.68
N LEU A 113 -16.22 4.90 -0.44
CA LEU A 113 -17.19 5.92 -0.06
C LEU A 113 -16.50 6.96 0.83
N PRO A 114 -17.02 8.20 0.92
CA PRO A 114 -16.56 9.15 1.93
C PRO A 114 -16.82 8.61 3.35
N ALA A 115 -16.10 9.17 4.32
CA ALA A 115 -16.39 8.89 5.73
C ALA A 115 -17.83 9.33 6.04
N ALA A 116 -18.54 8.54 6.84
CA ALA A 116 -19.85 8.95 7.31
C ALA A 116 -19.71 10.20 8.17
N ASP A 117 -20.59 11.19 7.95
CA ASP A 117 -20.80 12.26 8.91
C ASP A 117 -21.45 11.63 10.15
N VAL A 118 -20.60 11.18 11.07
CA VAL A 118 -21.02 10.80 12.41
C VAL A 118 -21.00 12.09 13.24
N PRO A 119 -22.16 12.69 13.58
CA PRO A 119 -22.16 13.82 14.47
C PRO A 119 -21.51 13.42 15.80
N ALA A 120 -20.65 14.30 16.31
CA ALA A 120 -19.91 14.13 17.56
C ALA A 120 -20.84 13.99 18.78
#